data_AF-A0A7M2QUU5-F1
#
_entry.id   AF-A0A7M2QUU5-F1
#
_cell.length_a   1.000
_cell.length_b   1.000
_cell.length_c   1.000
_cell.angle_alpha   90.00
_cell.angle_beta   90.00
_cell.angle_gamma   90.00
#
_symmetry.space_group_name_H-M   'P 1'
#
loop_
_entity.id
_entity.type
_entity.pdbx_description
1 polymer ?
#
loop_
_entity_poly.entity_id
_entity_poly.type
_entity_poly.pdbx_seq_one_letter_code
_entity_poly.pdbx_strand_id
1 'polypeptide(L)'
;MEVLCYEPSKIRINSRKTLIMDFLAGDIVIKIDGELYFLESTNGKGIEFDINKNCIVNDNAIYRFTNNTVFTLRDLAEKSNLIAVIKTYTSRFVTKLQKLNEPQITPETEKLIAEIEKKNLEWLIDFALDTGDKELFYKLIKGP
;
A
#
# COMPACT_ATOMS: atom_id res chain seq x y z
N MET A 1 5.55 26.22 -10.93
CA MET A 1 6.57 25.18 -11.09
C MET A 1 5.87 23.87 -11.37
N GLU A 2 6.34 23.12 -12.36
CA GLU A 2 5.82 21.80 -12.71
C GLU A 2 6.94 20.77 -12.50
N VAL A 3 6.60 19.60 -11.99
CA VAL A 3 7.48 18.45 -11.83
C VAL A 3 7.05 17.40 -12.85
N LEU A 4 8.03 16.94 -13.62
CA LEU A 4 7.96 15.81 -14.52
C LEU A 4 8.80 14.71 -13.88
N CYS A 5 8.17 13.62 -13.45
CA CYS A 5 8.89 12.42 -13.00
C CYS A 5 8.83 11.38 -14.11
N TYR A 6 10.00 10.94 -14.56
CA TYR A 6 10.17 9.73 -15.35
C TYR A 6 10.06 8.50 -14.45
N GLU A 7 10.02 7.32 -15.06
CA GLU A 7 9.82 6.07 -14.33
C GLU A 7 10.91 5.85 -13.27
N PRO A 8 10.55 5.68 -11.98
CA PRO A 8 11.54 5.43 -10.94
C PRO A 8 12.30 4.14 -11.20
N SER A 9 13.62 4.19 -11.08
CA SER A 9 14.52 3.02 -11.20
C SER A 9 14.14 1.83 -10.33
N LYS A 10 13.52 2.08 -9.16
CA LYS A 10 13.04 1.03 -8.26
C LYS A 10 11.80 1.51 -7.52
N ILE A 11 10.80 0.65 -7.47
CA ILE A 11 9.57 0.91 -6.72
C ILE A 11 9.28 -0.28 -5.80
N ARG A 12 9.06 0.01 -4.52
CA ARG A 12 8.69 -0.98 -3.50
C ARG A 12 7.61 -0.44 -2.57
N ILE A 13 6.84 -1.35 -1.97
CA ILE A 13 5.84 -1.03 -0.95
C ILE A 13 6.18 -1.84 0.29
N ASN A 14 6.20 -1.19 1.45
CA ASN A 14 6.45 -1.86 2.73
C ASN A 14 5.14 -2.31 3.41
N SER A 15 5.25 -3.06 4.50
CA SER A 15 4.11 -3.53 5.30
C SER A 15 3.27 -2.40 5.91
N ARG A 16 3.81 -1.18 6.00
CA ARG A 16 3.10 0.02 6.47
C ARG A 16 2.37 0.76 5.35
N LYS A 17 2.27 0.18 4.15
CA LYS A 17 1.69 0.82 2.95
C LYS A 17 2.39 2.13 2.56
N THR A 18 3.69 2.22 2.82
CA THR A 18 4.53 3.30 2.28
C THR A 18 5.04 2.87 0.92
N LEU A 19 4.74 3.67 -0.11
CA LEU A 19 5.37 3.57 -1.42
C LEU A 19 6.76 4.21 -1.36
N ILE A 20 7.79 3.48 -1.75
CA ILE A 20 9.16 3.96 -1.79
C ILE A 20 9.63 3.90 -3.24
N MET A 21 9.99 5.05 -3.79
CA MET A 21 10.42 5.23 -5.18
C MET A 21 11.84 5.77 -5.21
N ASP A 22 12.77 5.01 -5.77
CA ASP A 22 14.15 5.43 -5.97
C ASP A 22 14.30 6.01 -7.37
N PHE A 23 14.83 7.23 -7.46
CA PHE A 23 15.06 7.96 -8.71
C PHE A 23 16.57 8.12 -8.94
N LEU A 24 16.98 8.01 -10.20
CA LEU A 24 18.33 8.32 -10.67
C LEU A 24 18.42 9.82 -11.04
N ALA A 25 19.65 10.27 -11.28
CA ALA A 25 19.89 11.58 -11.86
C ALA A 25 19.16 11.70 -13.21
N GLY A 26 18.49 12.82 -13.44
CA GLY A 26 17.67 13.07 -14.62
C GLY A 26 16.24 12.53 -14.55
N ASP A 27 15.89 11.63 -13.63
CA ASP A 27 14.54 11.05 -13.57
C ASP A 27 13.50 12.05 -13.06
N ILE A 28 13.91 13.02 -12.24
CA ILE A 28 13.05 14.12 -11.83
C ILE A 28 13.51 15.38 -12.56
N VAL A 29 12.57 16.00 -13.27
CA VAL A 29 12.77 17.27 -13.96
C VAL A 29 11.77 18.26 -13.43
N ILE A 30 12.25 19.46 -13.12
CA ILE A 30 11.38 20.58 -12.78
C ILE A 30 11.35 21.58 -13.92
N LYS A 31 10.18 22.16 -14.17
CA LYS A 31 9.97 23.24 -15.11
C LYS A 31 9.64 24.52 -14.37
N ILE A 32 10.48 25.54 -14.55
CA ILE A 32 10.29 26.88 -13.97
C ILE A 32 10.45 27.87 -15.12
N ASP A 33 9.46 28.74 -15.31
CA ASP A 33 9.46 29.80 -16.34
C ASP A 33 9.77 29.33 -17.78
N GLY A 34 9.41 28.08 -18.10
CA GLY A 34 9.63 27.47 -19.42
C GLY A 34 10.90 26.64 -19.53
N GLU A 35 11.87 26.85 -18.63
CA GLU A 35 13.15 26.15 -18.60
C GLU A 35 13.06 24.82 -17.83
N LEU A 36 13.85 23.83 -18.26
CA LEU A 36 13.91 22.50 -17.66
C LEU A 36 15.18 22.32 -16.85
N TYR A 37 15.03 21.85 -15.62
CA TYR A 37 16.14 21.56 -14.73
C TYR A 37 16.07 20.12 -14.25
N PHE A 38 17.18 19.41 -14.40
CA PHE A 38 17.28 17.98 -14.18
C PHE A 38 17.88 17.72 -12.81
N LEU A 39 17.39 16.69 -12.12
CA LEU A 39 17.98 16.24 -10.87
C LEU A 39 19.42 15.80 -11.08
N GLU A 40 20.39 16.45 -10.43
CA GLU A 40 21.82 16.15 -10.60
C GLU A 40 22.24 14.90 -9.83
N SER A 41 21.66 14.70 -8.66
CA SER A 41 21.99 13.60 -7.77
C SER A 41 20.87 13.41 -6.76
N THR A 42 20.47 12.15 -6.55
CA THR A 42 19.79 11.75 -5.34
C THR A 42 20.88 11.46 -4.31
N ASN A 43 21.01 12.28 -3.27
CA ASN A 43 21.85 11.95 -2.11
C ASN A 43 21.26 10.77 -1.32
N GLY A 44 21.12 9.60 -1.97
CA GLY A 44 20.67 8.33 -1.41
C GLY A 44 19.21 8.26 -0.95
N LYS A 45 18.37 9.29 -1.19
CA LYS A 45 16.99 9.33 -0.71
C LYS A 45 16.01 9.14 -1.86
N GLY A 46 15.34 7.99 -1.89
CA GLY A 46 14.11 7.82 -2.64
C GLY A 46 12.97 8.63 -2.02
N ILE A 47 11.86 8.81 -2.74
CA ILE A 47 10.66 9.44 -2.19
C ILE A 47 9.85 8.38 -1.45
N GLU A 48 9.55 8.64 -0.17
CA GLU A 48 8.69 7.80 0.66
C GLU A 48 7.31 8.45 0.80
N PHE A 49 6.27 7.74 0.39
CA PHE A 49 4.90 8.25 0.36
C PHE A 49 3.96 7.34 1.13
N ASP A 50 3.34 7.86 2.20
CA ASP A 50 2.29 7.16 2.94
C ASP A 50 0.99 7.19 2.14
N ILE A 51 0.57 6.03 1.66
CA ILE A 51 -0.60 5.90 0.78
C ILE A 51 -1.89 6.20 1.55
N ASN A 52 -1.97 5.85 2.84
CA ASN A 52 -3.18 6.05 3.63
C ASN A 52 -3.35 7.52 4.00
N LYS A 53 -2.25 8.17 4.42
CA LYS A 53 -2.24 9.59 4.80
C LYS A 53 -2.11 10.53 3.62
N ASN A 54 -1.79 9.98 2.45
CA ASN A 54 -1.64 10.72 1.21
C ASN A 54 -0.56 11.83 1.31
N CYS A 55 0.58 11.53 1.93
CA CYS A 55 1.65 12.50 2.17
C CYS A 55 3.07 11.92 2.01
N ILE A 56 4.05 12.78 1.75
CA ILE A 56 5.47 12.41 1.74
C ILE A 56 5.95 12.28 3.20
N VAL A 57 6.62 11.17 3.50
CA VAL A 57 7.13 10.84 4.85
C VAL A 57 8.50 11.47 5.11
N ASN A 58 9.34 11.53 4.09
CA ASN A 58 10.72 12.02 4.18
C ASN A 58 10.87 13.44 3.59
N ASP A 59 9.94 14.33 3.95
CA ASP A 59 9.78 15.67 3.36
C ASP A 59 10.99 16.61 3.55
N ASN A 60 11.85 16.34 4.53
CA ASN A 60 13.11 17.06 4.77
C ASN A 60 14.26 16.65 3.82
N ALA A 61 14.05 15.70 2.90
CA ALA A 61 15.07 15.33 1.92
C ALA A 61 15.34 16.48 0.94
N ILE A 62 16.60 16.69 0.58
CA ILE A 62 17.06 17.79 -0.27
C ILE A 62 17.42 17.25 -1.66
N TYR A 63 16.92 17.93 -2.70
CA TYR A 63 17.11 17.60 -4.11
C TYR A 63 17.78 18.79 -4.81
N ARG A 64 18.85 18.52 -5.56
CA ARG A 64 19.65 19.51 -6.29
C ARG A 64 19.48 19.34 -7.79
N PHE A 65 19.25 20.44 -8.50
CA PHE A 65 19.00 20.48 -9.93
C PHE A 65 20.10 21.23 -10.70
N THR A 66 20.20 20.99 -12.02
CA THR A 66 21.30 21.42 -12.92
C THR A 66 21.61 22.93 -12.96
N ASN A 67 20.73 23.79 -12.45
CA ASN A 67 20.95 25.24 -12.34
C ASN A 67 21.36 25.68 -10.94
N ASN A 68 21.89 24.77 -10.11
CA ASN A 68 22.14 24.96 -8.68
C ASN A 68 20.88 25.24 -7.83
N THR A 69 19.67 25.02 -8.37
CA THR A 69 18.46 25.12 -7.57
C THR A 69 18.39 23.95 -6.60
N VAL A 70 18.02 24.27 -5.36
CA VAL A 70 17.90 23.31 -4.28
C VAL A 70 16.50 23.42 -3.70
N PHE A 71 15.79 22.29 -3.64
CA PHE A 71 14.48 22.21 -3.00
C PHE A 71 14.46 21.09 -1.97
N THR A 72 13.69 21.29 -0.90
CA THR A 72 13.26 20.17 -0.07
C THR A 72 12.12 19.41 -0.75
N LEU A 73 11.90 18.14 -0.40
CA LEU A 73 10.71 17.42 -0.87
C LEU A 73 9.42 18.10 -0.42
N ARG A 74 9.42 18.76 0.75
CA ARG A 74 8.31 19.61 1.19
C ARG A 74 8.05 20.75 0.20
N ASP A 75 9.09 21.50 -0.18
CA ASP A 75 8.97 22.57 -1.16
C ASP A 75 8.40 22.06 -2.48
N LEU A 76 8.92 20.93 -2.98
CA LEU A 76 8.43 20.33 -4.21
C LEU A 76 6.96 19.90 -4.07
N ALA A 77 6.58 19.28 -2.96
CA ALA A 77 5.20 18.86 -2.71
C ALA A 77 4.21 20.03 -2.65
N GLU A 78 4.60 21.15 -2.05
CA GLU A 78 3.73 22.31 -1.85
C GLU A 78 3.67 23.23 -3.08
N LYS A 79 4.78 23.37 -3.82
CA LYS A 79 4.93 24.35 -4.90
C LYS A 79 4.76 23.75 -6.30
N SER A 80 4.48 22.44 -6.41
CA SER A 80 4.33 21.74 -7.69
C SER A 80 3.26 20.65 -7.67
N ASN A 81 3.11 19.96 -8.79
CA ASN A 81 2.25 18.79 -8.99
C ASN A 81 2.87 17.45 -8.52
N LEU A 82 3.98 17.45 -7.78
CA LEU A 82 4.69 16.23 -7.36
C LEU A 82 3.77 15.17 -6.74
N ILE A 83 2.86 15.55 -5.83
CA ILE A 83 1.93 14.60 -5.18
C ILE A 83 1.00 13.95 -6.21
N ALA A 84 0.51 14.72 -7.18
CA ALA A 84 -0.34 14.19 -8.25
C ALA A 84 0.43 13.19 -9.12
N VAL A 85 1.69 13.50 -9.44
CA VAL A 85 2.58 12.60 -10.18
C VAL A 85 2.84 11.31 -9.39
N ILE A 86 3.16 11.39 -8.09
CA ILE A 86 3.35 10.22 -7.21
C ILE A 86 2.12 9.32 -7.20
N LYS A 87 0.91 9.91 -7.13
CA LYS A 87 -0.35 9.14 -7.17
C LYS A 87 -0.49 8.30 -8.43
N THR A 88 0.04 8.73 -9.56
CA THR A 88 0.00 7.92 -10.80
C THR A 88 0.79 6.61 -10.69
N TYR A 89 1.78 6.54 -9.80
CA TYR A 89 2.48 5.29 -9.49
C TYR A 89 1.67 4.44 -8.50
N THR A 90 1.04 5.06 -7.50
CA THR A 90 0.21 4.31 -6.53
C THR A 90 -0.91 3.50 -7.21
N SER A 91 -1.54 4.06 -8.26
CA SER A 91 -2.60 3.39 -9.02
C SER A 91 -2.11 2.14 -9.77
N ARG A 92 -0.86 2.15 -10.27
CA ARG A 92 -0.23 1.01 -10.94
C ARG A 92 0.09 -0.15 -9.98
N PHE A 93 0.17 0.11 -8.68
CA PHE A 93 0.47 -0.90 -7.66
C PHE A 93 -0.74 -1.31 -6.81
N VAL A 94 -1.95 -0.88 -7.19
CA VAL A 94 -3.22 -1.22 -6.49
C VAL A 94 -3.39 -2.73 -6.33
N THR A 95 -3.01 -3.55 -7.31
CA THR A 95 -3.12 -5.02 -7.22
C THR A 95 -2.18 -5.61 -6.16
N LYS A 96 -0.97 -5.04 -5.98
CA LYS A 96 -0.06 -5.44 -4.89
C LYS A 96 -0.57 -4.96 -3.53
N LEU A 97 -1.19 -3.77 -3.49
CA LEU A 97 -1.81 -3.22 -2.28
C LEU A 97 -3.04 -4.01 -1.84
N GLN A 98 -3.83 -4.53 -2.78
CA GLN A 98 -4.97 -5.41 -2.49
C GLN A 98 -4.52 -6.73 -1.88
N LYS A 99 -3.47 -7.37 -2.41
CA LYS A 99 -2.87 -8.58 -1.81
C LYS A 99 -2.30 -8.37 -0.40
N LEU A 100 -1.87 -7.15 -0.07
CA LEU A 100 -1.44 -6.78 1.28
C LEU A 100 -2.61 -6.55 2.25
N ASN A 101 -3.83 -6.33 1.73
CA ASN A 101 -5.05 -6.12 2.51
C ASN A 101 -5.89 -7.37 2.68
N GLU A 102 -5.62 -8.45 1.95
CA GLU A 102 -6.26 -9.73 2.20
C GLU A 102 -5.78 -10.26 3.56
N PRO A 103 -6.70 -10.62 4.47
CA PRO A 103 -6.29 -11.32 5.69
C PRO A 103 -5.56 -12.59 5.26
N GLN A 104 -4.29 -12.69 5.61
CA GLN A 104 -3.52 -13.92 5.41
C GLN A 104 -4.07 -14.94 6.41
N ILE A 105 -5.12 -15.66 6.01
CA ILE A 105 -5.58 -16.84 6.75
C ILE A 105 -4.42 -17.84 6.63
N THR A 106 -3.70 -18.03 7.73
CA THR A 106 -2.63 -19.02 7.76
C THR A 106 -3.27 -20.42 7.76
N PRO A 107 -2.57 -21.45 7.26
CA PRO A 107 -3.06 -22.84 7.36
C PRO A 107 -3.41 -23.26 8.80
N GLU A 108 -2.77 -22.66 9.79
CA GLU A 108 -3.06 -22.85 11.22
C GLU A 108 -4.38 -22.19 11.62
N THR A 109 -4.69 -21.01 11.08
CA THR A 109 -5.96 -20.32 11.29
C THR A 109 -7.11 -21.08 10.65
N GLU A 110 -6.92 -21.67 9.45
CA GLU A 110 -7.91 -22.54 8.80
C GLU A 110 -8.22 -23.79 9.64
N LYS A 111 -7.19 -24.43 10.21
CA LYS A 111 -7.38 -25.57 11.11
C LYS A 111 -8.16 -25.18 12.36
N LEU A 112 -7.84 -24.03 12.95
CA LEU A 112 -8.54 -23.53 14.13
C LEU A 112 -10.02 -23.24 13.81
N ILE A 113 -10.31 -22.63 12.66
CA ILE A 113 -11.68 -22.39 12.20
C ILE A 113 -12.42 -23.71 12.04
N ALA A 114 -11.83 -24.70 11.36
CA ALA A 114 -12.44 -26.01 11.17
C ALA A 114 -12.70 -26.74 12.49
N GLU A 115 -11.79 -26.65 13.47
CA GLU A 115 -11.99 -27.23 14.81
C GLU A 115 -13.13 -26.54 15.58
N ILE A 116 -13.24 -25.21 15.49
CA ILE A 116 -14.32 -24.44 16.12
C ILE A 116 -15.67 -24.79 15.47
N GLU A 117 -15.72 -24.86 14.14
CA GLU A 117 -16.92 -25.23 13.39
C GLU A 117 -17.37 -26.65 13.75
N LYS A 118 -16.43 -27.61 13.86
CA LYS A 118 -16.74 -28.98 14.28
C LYS A 118 -17.31 -29.03 15.70
N LYS A 119 -16.69 -28.34 16.66
CA LYS A 119 -17.18 -28.29 18.05
C LYS A 119 -18.55 -27.62 18.16
N ASN A 120 -18.78 -26.56 17.40
CA ASN A 120 -20.08 -25.89 17.36
C ASN A 120 -21.15 -26.80 16.77
N LEU A 121 -20.83 -27.57 15.72
CA LEU A 121 -21.76 -28.54 15.13
C LEU A 121 -22.12 -29.65 16.13
N GLU A 122 -21.12 -30.21 16.83
CA GLU A 122 -21.34 -31.21 17.88
C GLU A 122 -22.26 -30.67 18.98
N TRP A 123 -21.98 -29.46 19.48
CA TRP A 123 -22.83 -28.80 20.48
C TRP A 123 -24.26 -28.54 20.01
N LEU A 124 -24.45 -28.13 18.75
CA LEU A 124 -25.79 -27.91 18.18
C LEU A 124 -26.58 -29.21 18.02
N ILE A 125 -25.90 -30.32 17.73
CA ILE A 125 -26.53 -31.65 17.66
C ILE A 125 -26.99 -32.08 19.06
N ASP A 126 -26.13 -31.93 20.07
CA ASP A 126 -26.47 -32.26 21.46
C ASP A 126 -27.64 -31.39 21.97
N PHE A 127 -27.62 -30.08 21.66
CA PHE A 127 -28.72 -29.18 22.00
C PHE A 127 -30.04 -29.61 21.37
N ALA A 128 -30.04 -29.98 20.08
CA ALA A 128 -31.25 -30.43 19.38
C ALA A 128 -31.81 -31.74 19.97
N LEU A 129 -30.94 -32.64 20.44
CA LEU A 129 -31.34 -33.85 21.15
C LEU A 129 -31.96 -33.51 22.51
N ASP A 130 -31.31 -32.65 23.28
CA ASP A 130 -31.77 -32.23 24.62
C ASP A 130 -33.12 -31.50 24.58
N THR A 131 -33.36 -30.68 23.56
CA THR A 131 -34.65 -29.98 23.38
C THR A 131 -35.70 -30.81 22.64
N GLY A 132 -35.37 -32.02 22.17
CA GLY A 132 -36.27 -32.87 21.39
C GLY A 132 -36.61 -32.34 20.00
N ASP A 133 -35.81 -31.41 19.46
CA ASP A 133 -36.00 -30.82 18.13
C ASP A 133 -35.46 -31.75 17.04
N LYS A 134 -36.30 -32.71 16.65
CA LYS A 134 -35.96 -33.72 15.63
C LYS A 134 -35.71 -33.11 14.26
N GLU A 135 -36.36 -32.00 13.91
CA GLU A 135 -36.20 -31.38 12.60
C GLU A 135 -34.80 -30.76 12.48
N LEU A 136 -34.36 -30.02 13.51
CA LEU A 136 -33.03 -29.44 13.58
C LEU A 136 -31.94 -30.53 13.61
N PHE A 137 -32.11 -31.57 14.42
CA PHE A 137 -31.18 -32.70 14.50
C PHE A 137 -30.94 -33.36 13.13
N TYR A 138 -32.01 -33.71 12.41
CA TYR A 138 -31.86 -34.34 11.08
C TYR A 138 -31.31 -33.40 10.01
N LYS A 139 -31.50 -32.08 10.15
CA LYS A 139 -30.84 -31.08 9.28
C LYS A 139 -29.34 -31.02 9.53
N LEU A 140 -28.92 -31.01 10.79
CA LEU A 140 -27.50 -30.89 11.17
C LEU A 140 -26.68 -32.12 10.80
N ILE A 141 -27.24 -33.34 10.90
CA ILE A 141 -26.50 -34.58 10.60
C ILE A 141 -26.40 -34.86 9.10
N LYS A 142 -27.36 -34.38 8.29
CA LYS A 142 -27.30 -34.55 6.83
C LYS A 142 -26.18 -33.72 6.18
N GLY A 143 -25.65 -32.72 6.89
CA GLY A 143 -24.70 -31.77 6.34
C GLY A 143 -25.31 -30.85 5.27
N PRO A 144 -24.57 -29.82 4.82
CA PRO A 144 -24.89 -29.09 3.60
C PRO A 144 -24.75 -29.95 2.34
#